data_AF-A0A6N2ALF7-F1
#
_entry.id   AF-A0A6N2ALF7-F1
#
_cell.length_a   1.000
_cell.length_b   1.000
_cell.length_c   1.000
_cell.angle_alpha   90.00
_cell.angle_beta   90.00
_cell.angle_gamma   90.00
#
_symmetry.space_group_name_H-M   'P 1'
#
loop_
_entity.id
_entity.type
_entity.pdbx_description
1 polymer ?
#
loop_
_entity_poly.entity_id
_entity_poly.type
_entity_poly.pdbx_seq_one_letter_code
_entity_poly.pdbx_strand_id
1 'polypeptide(L)'
;PLPLQGPVNCMLKLAEHLCLHKEIHITFINTEYIHQRLMNYTDVVVRFAKYPNFKFVTVPDGLPEDNPRIGDQIRLIIEGVEKVSSPLFKEMVMTANCAPTCLIVDGIFTFALPIAKEAKIPLLYFDTISPCSLWTYLALPKLIEDGEIPFKG
;
A
#
# COMPACT_ATOMS: atom_id res chain seq x y z
N PRO A 1 1.81 -0.18 0.14
CA PRO A 1 1.86 1.30 0.03
C PRO A 1 1.41 1.74 -1.35
N LEU A 2 0.65 2.85 -1.45
CA LEU A 2 0.50 3.55 -2.72
C LEU A 2 1.90 3.96 -3.24
N PRO A 3 2.27 3.68 -4.51
CA PRO A 3 3.64 3.89 -5.00
C PRO A 3 3.91 5.37 -5.32
N LEU A 4 3.76 6.20 -4.30
CA LEU A 4 4.15 7.60 -4.24
C LEU A 4 5.09 7.80 -3.04
N GLN A 5 5.96 8.82 -3.13
CA GLN A 5 6.99 9.07 -2.12
C GLN A 5 6.44 9.19 -0.69
N GLY A 6 5.37 9.96 -0.50
CA GLY A 6 4.76 10.18 0.81
C GLY A 6 4.26 8.88 1.46
N PRO A 7 3.29 8.18 0.83
CA PRO A 7 2.74 6.94 1.36
C PRO A 7 3.79 5.86 1.63
N VAL A 8 4.76 5.68 0.73
CA VAL A 8 5.87 4.73 0.91
C VAL A 8 6.67 5.06 2.17
N ASN A 9 7.06 6.32 2.36
CA ASN A 9 7.82 6.74 3.54
C ASN A 9 7.04 6.55 4.85
N CYS A 10 5.74 6.85 4.85
CA CYS A 10 4.88 6.63 6.01
C CYS A 10 4.81 5.14 6.39
N MET A 11 4.59 4.26 5.41
CA MET A 11 4.52 2.82 5.67
C MET A 11 5.89 2.23 6.06
N LEU A 12 7.00 2.74 5.54
CA LEU A 12 8.34 2.33 5.98
C LEU A 12 8.57 2.67 7.46
N LYS A 13 8.17 3.87 7.91
CA LYS A 13 8.26 4.26 9.33
C LYS A 13 7.40 3.36 10.23
N LEU A 14 6.18 3.07 9.80
CA LEU A 14 5.30 2.13 10.50
C LEU A 14 5.97 0.75 10.61
N ALA A 15 6.50 0.23 9.51
CA ALA A 15 7.18 -1.05 9.50
C ALA A 15 8.41 -1.07 10.43
N GLU A 16 9.23 -0.02 10.42
CA GLU A 16 10.38 0.09 11.32
C GLU A 16 9.97 0.08 12.80
N HIS A 17 8.89 0.77 13.16
CA HIS A 17 8.36 0.72 14.53
C HIS A 17 7.86 -0.67 14.91
N LEU A 18 7.15 -1.35 14.01
CA LEU A 18 6.69 -2.72 14.24
C LEU A 18 7.85 -3.70 14.38
N CYS A 19 8.96 -3.49 13.66
CA CYS A 19 10.18 -4.31 13.78
C CYS A 19 10.83 -4.25 15.16
N LEU A 20 10.54 -3.24 15.99
CA LEU A 20 11.04 -3.17 17.37
C LEU A 20 10.48 -4.30 18.24
N HIS A 21 9.33 -4.88 17.86
CA HIS A 21 8.77 -6.07 18.49
C HIS A 21 9.33 -7.32 17.81
N LYS A 22 10.16 -8.07 18.55
CA LYS A 22 10.90 -9.24 18.03
C LYS A 22 10.01 -10.36 17.46
N GLU A 23 8.75 -10.43 17.88
CA GLU A 23 7.80 -11.47 17.49
C GLU A 23 7.05 -11.11 16.19
N ILE A 24 7.05 -9.82 15.79
CA ILE A 24 6.36 -9.37 14.58
C ILE A 24 7.29 -9.57 13.38
N HIS A 25 6.87 -10.41 12.44
CA HIS A 25 7.58 -10.62 11.17
C HIS A 25 6.93 -9.78 10.08
N ILE A 26 7.73 -9.00 9.36
CA ILE A 26 7.24 -8.03 8.38
C ILE A 26 7.73 -8.41 6.98
N THR A 27 6.77 -8.57 6.08
CA THR A 27 7.01 -8.61 4.65
C THR A 27 6.54 -7.29 4.07
N PHE A 28 7.47 -6.40 3.75
CA PHE A 28 7.15 -5.13 3.13
C PHE A 28 7.08 -5.30 1.62
N ILE A 29 5.86 -5.28 1.09
CA ILE A 29 5.61 -5.41 -0.35
C ILE A 29 5.49 -4.03 -0.96
N ASN A 30 6.37 -3.70 -1.90
CA ASN A 30 6.30 -2.47 -2.71
C ASN A 30 6.47 -2.78 -4.19
N THR A 31 6.36 -1.76 -5.04
CA THR A 31 6.51 -1.96 -6.47
C THR A 31 7.98 -2.05 -6.86
N GLU A 32 8.31 -2.76 -7.94
CA GLU A 32 9.68 -2.84 -8.47
C GLU A 32 10.26 -1.45 -8.75
N TYR A 33 9.48 -0.56 -9.37
CA TYR A 33 9.85 0.84 -9.61
C TYR A 33 10.21 1.58 -8.32
N ILE A 34 9.37 1.48 -7.28
CA ILE A 34 9.66 2.11 -5.98
C ILE A 34 10.88 1.49 -5.33
N HIS A 35 11.03 0.17 -5.40
CA HIS A 35 12.18 -0.53 -4.83
C HIS A 35 13.49 -0.06 -5.46
N GLN A 36 13.58 0.01 -6.79
CA GLN A 36 14.74 0.54 -7.49
C GLN A 36 15.05 1.99 -7.09
N ARG A 37 14.04 2.84 -6.97
CA ARG A 37 14.25 4.22 -6.50
C ARG A 37 14.77 4.28 -5.08
N LEU A 38 14.25 3.45 -4.18
CA LEU A 38 14.76 3.40 -2.80
C LEU A 38 16.23 2.92 -2.78
N MET A 39 16.58 1.91 -3.58
CA MET A 39 17.96 1.43 -3.71
C MET A 39 18.93 2.50 -4.20
N ASN A 40 18.51 3.31 -5.17
CA ASN A 40 19.38 4.28 -5.83
C ASN A 40 19.53 5.60 -5.06
N TYR A 41 18.52 5.98 -4.27
CA TYR A 41 18.43 7.32 -3.70
C TYR A 41 18.27 7.36 -2.18
N THR A 42 18.33 6.21 -1.50
CA THR A 42 18.21 6.13 -0.03
C THR A 42 19.12 5.06 0.57
N ASP A 43 19.16 4.98 1.89
CA ASP A 43 19.87 3.96 2.64
C ASP A 43 18.96 2.80 3.09
N VAL A 44 17.77 2.63 2.49
CA VAL A 44 16.71 1.77 3.04
C VAL A 44 17.17 0.33 3.30
N VAL A 45 17.99 -0.24 2.44
CA VAL A 45 18.47 -1.62 2.64
C VAL A 45 19.39 -1.72 3.84
N VAL A 46 20.31 -0.77 4.01
CA VAL A 46 21.20 -0.72 5.18
C VAL A 46 20.40 -0.44 6.44
N ARG A 47 19.45 0.50 6.37
CA ARG A 47 18.57 0.86 7.49
C ARG A 47 17.76 -0.33 7.99
N PHE A 48 17.25 -1.18 7.09
CA PHE A 48 16.43 -2.34 7.46
C PHE A 48 17.21 -3.64 7.66
N ALA A 49 18.47 -3.73 7.21
CA ALA A 49 19.32 -4.91 7.39
C ALA A 49 19.56 -5.28 8.88
N LYS A 50 19.40 -4.33 9.80
CA LYS A 50 19.50 -4.56 11.25
C LYS A 50 18.28 -5.31 11.84
N TYR A 51 17.19 -5.47 11.09
CA TYR A 51 15.97 -6.14 11.53
C TYR A 51 15.86 -7.54 10.90
N PRO A 52 16.21 -8.63 11.62
CA PRO A 52 16.18 -9.99 11.06
C PRO A 52 14.76 -10.48 10.73
N ASN A 53 13.75 -9.85 11.32
CA ASN A 53 12.32 -10.11 11.14
C ASN A 53 11.69 -9.31 9.98
N PHE A 54 12.49 -8.57 9.21
CA PHE A 54 12.01 -7.75 8.09
C PHE A 54 12.52 -8.28 6.75
N LYS A 55 11.65 -8.30 5.74
CA LYS A 55 12.03 -8.55 4.35
C LYS A 55 11.30 -7.64 3.37
N PHE A 56 12.01 -7.22 2.32
CA PHE A 56 11.40 -6.60 1.15
C PHE A 56 10.97 -7.66 0.15
N VAL A 57 9.81 -7.45 -0.46
CA VAL A 57 9.37 -8.18 -1.65
C VAL A 57 8.80 -7.17 -2.65
N THR A 58 9.03 -7.42 -3.93
CA THR A 58 8.58 -6.53 -5.00
C THR A 58 7.50 -7.15 -5.85
N VAL A 59 6.63 -6.31 -6.41
CA VAL A 59 5.65 -6.67 -7.44
C VAL A 59 5.67 -5.63 -8.56
N PRO A 60 5.39 -6.00 -9.83
CA PRO A 60 5.23 -5.02 -10.89
C PRO A 60 3.96 -4.18 -10.66
N ASP A 61 4.00 -2.89 -11.00
CA ASP A 61 2.86 -1.96 -10.86
C ASP A 61 2.05 -1.78 -12.14
N GLY A 62 2.42 -2.45 -13.22
CA GLY A 62 1.69 -2.44 -14.49
C GLY A 62 1.87 -1.18 -15.34
N LEU A 63 2.76 -0.26 -14.97
CA LEU A 63 3.05 0.95 -15.75
C LEU A 63 4.39 0.81 -16.51
N PRO A 64 4.56 1.47 -17.68
CA PRO A 64 5.83 1.50 -18.42
C PRO A 64 7.00 2.01 -17.60
N GLU A 65 8.23 1.56 -17.83
CA GLU A 65 9.41 1.93 -17.02
C GLU A 65 9.70 3.44 -17.00
N ASP A 66 9.43 4.13 -18.10
CA ASP A 66 9.66 5.58 -18.27
C ASP A 66 8.61 6.47 -17.58
N ASN A 67 7.52 5.90 -17.07
CA ASN A 67 6.50 6.67 -16.35
C ASN A 67 7.02 7.11 -14.95
N PRO A 68 6.92 8.38 -14.56
CA PRO A 68 7.54 8.85 -13.32
C PRO A 68 6.75 8.54 -12.03
N ARG A 69 5.53 7.98 -12.13
CA ARG A 69 4.57 7.78 -11.01
C ARG A 69 4.35 9.07 -10.22
N ILE A 70 3.78 10.07 -10.90
CA ILE A 70 3.47 11.38 -10.32
C ILE A 70 2.00 11.44 -9.84
N GLY A 71 1.73 12.32 -8.86
CA GLY A 71 0.45 12.32 -8.13
C GLY A 71 -0.78 12.69 -8.97
N ASP A 72 -0.62 13.46 -10.04
CA ASP A 72 -1.67 13.76 -11.04
C ASP A 72 -2.07 12.52 -11.86
N GLN A 73 -1.23 11.48 -11.90
CA GLN A 73 -1.50 10.20 -12.54
C GLN A 73 -2.02 9.13 -11.57
N ILE A 74 -2.49 9.54 -10.39
CA ILE A 74 -2.93 8.63 -9.32
C ILE A 74 -3.88 7.53 -9.81
N ARG A 75 -4.82 7.89 -10.70
CA ARG A 75 -5.77 6.93 -11.26
C ARG A 75 -5.08 5.86 -12.11
N LEU A 76 -4.17 6.24 -13.00
CA LEU A 76 -3.38 5.32 -13.83
C LEU A 76 -2.56 4.36 -12.94
N ILE A 77 -1.96 4.91 -11.89
CA ILE A 77 -1.16 4.14 -10.91
C ILE A 77 -2.02 3.08 -10.22
N ILE A 78 -3.20 3.46 -9.73
CA ILE A 78 -4.13 2.52 -9.07
C ILE A 78 -4.57 1.45 -10.05
N GLU A 79 -5.01 1.82 -11.24
CA GLU A 79 -5.49 0.88 -12.26
C GLU A 79 -4.39 -0.13 -12.66
N GLY A 80 -3.14 0.31 -12.78
CA GLY A 80 -2.00 -0.56 -13.04
C GLY A 80 -1.76 -1.57 -11.91
N VAL A 81 -1.72 -1.09 -10.66
CA VAL A 81 -1.50 -1.94 -9.48
C VAL A 81 -2.65 -2.94 -9.31
N GLU A 82 -3.89 -2.51 -9.51
CA GLU A 82 -5.06 -3.39 -9.44
C GLU A 82 -5.05 -4.46 -10.55
N LYS A 83 -4.64 -4.09 -11.76
CA LYS A 83 -4.58 -5.02 -12.88
C LYS A 83 -3.46 -6.04 -12.74
N VAL A 84 -2.29 -5.63 -12.23
CA VAL A 84 -1.06 -6.42 -12.31
C VAL A 84 -0.59 -6.90 -10.94
N SER A 85 -0.52 -6.02 -9.95
CA SER A 85 0.00 -6.38 -8.61
C SER A 85 -1.03 -7.15 -7.78
N SER A 86 -2.32 -6.83 -7.88
CA SER A 86 -3.36 -7.45 -7.04
C SER A 86 -3.45 -8.98 -7.20
N PRO A 87 -3.46 -9.56 -8.43
CA PRO A 87 -3.43 -11.02 -8.60
C PRO A 87 -2.19 -11.68 -7.98
N LEU A 88 -1.01 -11.07 -8.15
CA LEU A 88 0.25 -11.56 -7.59
C LEU A 88 0.24 -11.47 -6.06
N PHE A 89 -0.25 -10.35 -5.52
CA PHE A 89 -0.40 -10.17 -4.09
C PHE A 89 -1.34 -11.22 -3.49
N LYS A 90 -2.47 -11.52 -4.16
CA LYS A 90 -3.36 -12.61 -3.76
C LYS A 90 -2.61 -13.94 -3.74
N GLU A 91 -1.91 -14.30 -4.80
CA GLU A 91 -1.13 -15.54 -4.87
C GLU A 91 -0.11 -15.63 -3.73
N MET A 92 0.63 -14.54 -3.47
CA MET A 92 1.59 -14.47 -2.38
C MET A 92 0.96 -14.69 -1.01
N VAL A 93 -0.21 -14.09 -0.75
CA VAL A 93 -0.93 -14.27 0.53
C VAL A 93 -1.40 -15.72 0.69
N MET A 94 -1.90 -16.34 -0.38
CA MET A 94 -2.50 -17.68 -0.33
C MET A 94 -1.47 -18.82 -0.34
N THR A 95 -0.29 -18.59 -0.91
CA THR A 95 0.75 -19.63 -1.08
C THR A 95 1.99 -19.43 -0.19
N ALA A 96 1.98 -18.42 0.69
CA ALA A 96 3.12 -18.16 1.57
C ALA A 96 3.44 -19.37 2.46
N ASN A 97 4.70 -19.82 2.44
CA ASN A 97 5.20 -20.86 3.35
C ASN A 97 4.92 -20.55 4.82
N CYS A 98 4.97 -19.26 5.18
CA CYS A 98 4.49 -18.75 6.45
C CYS A 98 3.29 -17.85 6.18
N ALA A 99 2.09 -18.36 6.45
CA ALA A 99 0.86 -17.62 6.23
C ALA A 99 0.89 -16.29 7.00
N PRO A 100 0.57 -15.15 6.36
CA PRO A 100 0.51 -13.87 7.06
C PRO A 100 -0.60 -13.92 8.11
N THR A 101 -0.38 -13.30 9.26
CA THR A 101 -1.39 -13.22 10.34
C THR A 101 -2.27 -11.97 10.23
N CYS A 102 -1.85 -10.98 9.45
CA CYS A 102 -2.56 -9.73 9.22
C CYS A 102 -2.03 -9.05 7.96
N LEU A 103 -2.88 -8.29 7.28
CA LEU A 103 -2.51 -7.40 6.18
C LEU A 103 -2.60 -5.94 6.64
N ILE A 104 -1.57 -5.16 6.34
CA ILE A 104 -1.62 -3.69 6.45
C ILE A 104 -1.48 -3.13 5.04
N VAL A 105 -2.54 -2.49 4.54
CA VAL A 105 -2.63 -2.04 3.15
C VAL A 105 -3.01 -0.57 3.11
N ASP A 106 -2.52 0.16 2.11
CA ASP A 106 -2.92 1.54 1.87
C ASP A 106 -4.44 1.62 1.65
N GLY A 107 -5.10 2.62 2.25
CA GLY A 107 -6.56 2.75 2.23
C GLY A 107 -7.17 2.85 0.83
N ILE A 108 -6.38 3.26 -0.15
CA ILE A 108 -6.83 3.38 -1.54
C ILE A 108 -7.01 2.03 -2.25
N PHE A 109 -6.34 0.97 -1.77
CA PHE A 109 -6.30 -0.33 -2.44
C PHE A 109 -7.39 -1.28 -1.94
N THR A 110 -8.61 -1.01 -2.39
CA THR A 110 -9.81 -1.77 -1.97
C THR A 110 -9.78 -3.24 -2.36
N PHE A 111 -8.96 -3.63 -3.34
CA PHE A 111 -8.74 -5.01 -3.75
C PHE A 111 -8.24 -5.92 -2.60
N ALA A 112 -7.67 -5.35 -1.54
CA ALA A 112 -7.17 -6.12 -0.41
C ALA A 112 -8.30 -6.76 0.43
N LEU A 113 -9.49 -6.17 0.47
CA LEU A 113 -10.62 -6.67 1.25
C LEU A 113 -11.06 -8.09 0.87
N PRO A 114 -11.38 -8.40 -0.41
CA PRO A 114 -11.74 -9.76 -0.80
C PRO A 114 -10.60 -10.76 -0.53
N ILE A 115 -9.35 -10.38 -0.73
CA ILE A 115 -8.18 -11.24 -0.48
C ILE A 115 -8.06 -11.58 1.01
N ALA A 116 -8.18 -10.59 1.89
CA ALA A 116 -8.14 -10.80 3.33
C ALA A 116 -9.28 -11.71 3.83
N LYS A 117 -10.49 -11.53 3.27
CA LYS A 117 -11.66 -12.38 3.58
C LYS A 117 -11.42 -13.82 3.16
N GLU A 118 -10.88 -14.04 1.98
CA GLU A 118 -10.56 -15.38 1.46
C GLU A 118 -9.46 -16.07 2.29
N ALA A 119 -8.42 -15.31 2.65
CA ALA A 119 -7.35 -15.78 3.53
C ALA A 119 -7.77 -15.91 5.01
N LYS A 120 -8.95 -15.39 5.39
CA LYS A 120 -9.49 -15.37 6.76
C LYS A 120 -8.57 -14.68 7.77
N ILE A 121 -7.96 -13.58 7.38
CA ILE A 121 -7.05 -12.79 8.22
C ILE A 121 -7.52 -11.33 8.37
N PRO A 122 -7.16 -10.66 9.49
CA PRO A 122 -7.45 -9.24 9.67
C PRO A 122 -6.80 -8.38 8.58
N LEU A 123 -7.55 -7.39 8.11
CA LEU A 123 -7.08 -6.32 7.24
C LEU A 123 -7.15 -4.99 7.98
N LEU A 124 -6.02 -4.29 8.03
CA LEU A 124 -5.89 -2.95 8.55
C LEU A 124 -5.59 -2.01 7.38
N TYR A 125 -6.54 -1.13 7.06
CA TYR A 125 -6.25 -0.05 6.14
C TYR A 125 -5.45 1.04 6.86
N PHE A 126 -4.41 1.51 6.19
CA PHE A 126 -3.54 2.59 6.65
C PHE A 126 -3.59 3.74 5.65
N ASP A 127 -4.41 4.75 5.96
CA ASP A 127 -4.49 5.96 5.16
C ASP A 127 -3.34 6.92 5.46
N THR A 128 -2.72 7.41 4.40
CA THR A 128 -1.59 8.35 4.47
C THR A 128 -1.97 9.78 4.10
N ILE A 129 -3.25 10.00 3.78
CA ILE A 129 -3.85 11.31 3.54
C ILE A 129 -4.25 11.98 4.86
N SER A 130 -4.55 13.29 4.80
CA SER A 130 -4.98 14.02 6.00
C SER A 130 -6.32 13.45 6.53
N PRO A 131 -6.56 13.44 7.86
CA PRO A 131 -7.84 13.03 8.43
C PRO A 131 -9.02 13.84 7.89
N CYS A 132 -8.82 15.13 7.60
CA CYS A 132 -9.83 15.99 6.99
C CYS A 132 -10.17 15.51 5.57
N SER A 133 -9.17 15.15 4.76
CA SER A 133 -9.38 14.57 3.43
C SER A 133 -10.10 13.23 3.51
N LEU A 134 -9.68 12.35 4.41
CA LEU A 134 -10.35 11.06 4.61
C LEU A 134 -11.83 11.25 4.99
N TRP A 135 -12.11 12.19 5.90
CA TRP A 135 -13.47 12.52 6.30
C TRP A 135 -14.35 12.94 5.13
N THR A 136 -13.82 13.73 4.18
CA THR A 136 -14.59 14.11 2.99
C THR A 136 -14.98 12.92 2.11
N TYR A 137 -14.11 11.90 1.97
CA TYR A 137 -14.45 10.69 1.23
C TYR A 137 -15.51 9.85 1.96
N LEU A 138 -15.41 9.75 3.29
CA LEU A 138 -16.39 9.02 4.10
C LEU A 138 -17.76 9.70 4.11
N ALA A 139 -17.79 11.03 4.05
CA ALA A 139 -19.02 11.82 3.99
C ALA A 139 -19.63 11.87 2.57
N LEU A 140 -18.87 11.51 1.53
CA LEU A 140 -19.30 11.65 0.13
C LEU A 140 -20.65 10.98 -0.18
N PRO A 141 -20.94 9.74 0.26
CA PRO A 141 -22.26 9.13 0.04
C PRO A 141 -23.39 9.98 0.62
N LYS A 142 -23.19 10.53 1.83
CA LYS A 142 -24.19 11.37 2.50
C LYS A 142 -24.40 12.70 1.78
N LEU A 143 -23.32 13.33 1.34
CA LEU A 143 -23.37 14.57 0.55
C LEU A 143 -24.11 14.38 -0.78
N ILE A 144 -23.98 13.20 -1.40
CA ILE A 144 -24.74 12.84 -2.61
C ILE A 144 -26.23 12.65 -2.29
N GLU A 145 -26.55 11.89 -1.23
CA GLU A 145 -27.93 11.68 -0.77
C GLU A 145 -28.66 12.98 -0.45
N ASP A 146 -27.94 13.93 0.16
CA ASP A 146 -28.49 15.23 0.54
C ASP A 146 -28.54 16.23 -0.63
N GLY A 147 -28.04 15.85 -1.82
CA GLY A 147 -28.05 16.70 -3.02
C GLY A 147 -27.05 17.86 -2.98
N GLU A 148 -26.07 17.81 -2.08
CA GLU A 148 -24.98 18.79 -1.94
C GLU A 148 -23.91 18.64 -3.02
N ILE A 149 -23.87 17.47 -3.68
CA ILE A 149 -22.96 17.16 -4.81
C ILE A 149 -23.78 16.78 -6.05
N PRO A 150 -23.47 17.36 -7.24
CA PRO A 150 -22.37 18.28 -7.51
C PRO A 150 -22.60 19.66 -6.89
N PHE A 151 -21.52 20.30 -6.42
CA PHE A 151 -21.58 21.65 -5.88
C PHE A 151 -22.12 22.61 -6.95
N LYS A 152 -23.12 23.41 -6.58
CA LYS A 152 -23.59 24.51 -7.43
C LYS A 152 -22.54 25.62 -7.35
N GLY A 153 -21.94 25.94 -8.50
CA GLY A 153 -20.97 27.04 -8.63
C GLY A 153 -21.59 28.40 -8.45
#